data_AF-A0A2V5Y8Z1-F1
#
_entry.id   AF-A0A2V5Y8Z1-F1
#
_cell.length_a   1.000
_cell.length_b   1.000
_cell.length_c   1.000
_cell.angle_alpha   90.00
_cell.angle_beta   90.00
_cell.angle_gamma   90.00
#
_symmetry.space_group_name_H-M   'P 1'
#
loop_
_entity.id
_entity.type
_entity.pdbx_description
1 polymer ?
#
loop_
_entity_poly.entity_id
_entity_poly.type
_entity_poly.pdbx_seq_one_letter_code
_entity_poly.pdbx_strand_id
1 'polypeptide(L)'
;MVRPIVALVFLTITLAVSAASWDDDSRYVSLGPRNGYFIVQPDSHLIRQLGLYEAPWIDTADPLRHGYGADALAFRFNRNGVLIAPPAYIVQGLPYDFYTRRIGSLTRGRATTQDVEAMFGRGHSRANRADGFMWYYALPVYNPFEDRGGRR
;
A
#
# COMPACT_ATOMS: atom_id res chain seq x y z
N MET A 1 -49.00 29.31 -47.99
CA MET A 1 -48.98 28.00 -47.30
C MET A 1 -47.53 27.58 -47.15
N VAL A 2 -46.93 27.77 -45.97
CA VAL A 2 -45.58 27.26 -45.65
C VAL A 2 -45.67 26.68 -44.23
N ARG A 3 -45.41 25.37 -44.11
CA ARG A 3 -45.36 24.65 -42.83
C ARG A 3 -43.98 24.83 -42.20
N PRO A 4 -43.83 25.17 -40.91
CA PRO A 4 -42.54 25.01 -40.25
C PRO A 4 -42.37 23.55 -39.81
N ILE A 5 -41.31 22.90 -40.32
CA ILE A 5 -40.85 21.59 -39.83
C ILE A 5 -40.03 21.85 -38.57
N VAL A 6 -40.49 21.24 -37.48
CA VAL A 6 -39.83 21.19 -36.17
C VAL A 6 -38.51 20.43 -36.32
N ALA A 7 -37.40 21.07 -35.93
CA ALA A 7 -36.13 20.38 -35.72
C ALA A 7 -35.71 20.60 -34.25
N LEU A 8 -36.08 19.66 -33.39
CA LEU A 8 -35.63 19.60 -32.01
C LEU A 8 -34.34 18.76 -31.97
N VAL A 9 -33.19 19.42 -31.91
CA VAL A 9 -31.89 18.76 -31.74
C VAL A 9 -31.67 18.54 -30.25
N PHE A 10 -31.86 17.30 -29.78
CA PHE A 10 -31.47 16.88 -28.44
C PHE A 10 -29.96 16.68 -28.39
N LEU A 11 -29.24 17.69 -27.88
CA LEU A 11 -27.83 17.56 -27.50
C LEU A 11 -27.76 16.84 -26.14
N THR A 12 -27.52 15.53 -26.15
CA THR A 12 -27.24 14.76 -24.94
C THR A 12 -25.77 14.95 -24.57
N ILE A 13 -25.49 15.84 -23.62
CA ILE A 13 -24.18 15.92 -22.98
C ILE A 13 -24.11 14.75 -22.00
N THR A 14 -23.49 13.64 -22.41
CA THR A 14 -23.05 12.61 -21.47
C THR A 14 -21.84 13.16 -20.71
N LEU A 15 -22.08 13.64 -19.49
CA LEU A 15 -21.01 13.83 -18.51
C LEU A 15 -20.45 12.45 -18.17
N ALA A 16 -19.46 11.99 -18.93
CA ALA A 16 -18.59 10.92 -18.50
C ALA A 16 -17.77 11.44 -17.32
N VAL A 17 -18.30 11.28 -16.11
CA VAL A 17 -17.45 11.26 -14.92
C VAL A 17 -16.60 10.01 -15.06
N SER A 18 -15.40 10.17 -15.61
CA SER A 18 -14.36 9.18 -15.39
C SER A 18 -14.16 9.12 -13.88
N ALA A 19 -14.60 8.04 -13.24
CA ALA A 19 -14.08 7.70 -11.94
C ALA A 19 -12.57 7.65 -12.13
N ALA A 20 -11.83 8.58 -11.52
CA ALA A 20 -10.39 8.51 -11.50
C ALA A 20 -10.05 7.18 -10.84
N SER A 21 -9.74 6.14 -11.62
CA SER A 21 -9.02 5.01 -11.08
C SER A 21 -7.70 5.61 -10.64
N TRP A 22 -7.47 5.68 -9.34
CA TRP A 22 -6.15 6.00 -8.84
C TRP A 22 -5.21 4.97 -9.47
N ASP A 23 -4.19 5.43 -10.18
CA ASP A 23 -3.29 4.53 -10.88
C ASP A 23 -2.57 3.67 -9.82
N ASP A 24 -2.62 2.34 -9.98
CA ASP A 24 -2.01 1.41 -9.04
C ASP A 24 -0.49 1.46 -9.20
N ASP A 25 0.18 2.29 -8.40
CA ASP A 25 1.63 2.46 -8.42
C ASP A 25 2.40 1.29 -7.75
N SER A 26 1.70 0.21 -7.39
CA SER A 26 2.32 -0.95 -6.77
C SER A 26 3.34 -1.60 -7.67
N ARG A 27 4.56 -1.81 -7.17
CA ARG A 27 5.68 -2.28 -7.98
C ARG A 27 6.77 -2.93 -7.15
N TYR A 28 7.56 -3.75 -7.80
CA TYR A 28 8.84 -4.22 -7.26
C TYR A 28 9.95 -3.22 -7.54
N VAL A 29 10.75 -2.90 -6.53
CA VAL A 29 11.97 -2.10 -6.65
C VAL A 29 13.17 -3.01 -6.50
N SER A 30 13.92 -3.21 -7.58
CA SER A 30 15.14 -4.02 -7.58
C SER A 30 16.35 -3.18 -7.16
N LEU A 31 17.12 -3.67 -6.19
CA LEU A 31 18.39 -3.06 -5.75
C LEU A 31 19.59 -4.00 -5.96
N GLY A 32 19.34 -5.20 -6.48
CA GLY A 32 20.34 -6.22 -6.73
C GLY A 32 19.73 -7.63 -6.75
N PRO A 33 20.54 -8.68 -6.94
CA PRO A 33 20.03 -10.05 -7.09
C PRO A 33 19.27 -10.59 -5.86
N ARG A 34 19.54 -10.03 -4.67
CA ARG A 34 18.96 -10.44 -3.40
C ARG A 34 18.40 -9.28 -2.57
N ASN A 35 18.39 -8.08 -3.15
CA ASN A 35 18.00 -6.85 -2.48
C ASN A 35 16.91 -6.17 -3.30
N GLY A 36 15.89 -5.70 -2.60
CA GLY A 36 14.72 -5.10 -3.22
C GLY A 36 13.52 -5.26 -2.31
N TYR A 37 12.46 -4.57 -2.66
CA TYR A 37 11.23 -4.53 -1.88
C TYR A 37 10.06 -4.22 -2.79
N PHE A 38 8.85 -4.49 -2.31
CA PHE A 38 7.62 -4.07 -2.97
C PHE A 38 7.12 -2.77 -2.35
N ILE A 39 6.70 -1.84 -3.20
CA ILE A 39 5.76 -0.78 -2.83
C ILE A 39 4.37 -1.31 -3.20
N VAL A 40 3.43 -1.23 -2.27
CA VAL A 40 2.09 -1.81 -2.42
C VAL A 40 1.08 -0.76 -1.98
N GLN A 41 0.11 -0.43 -2.84
CA GLN A 41 -1.04 0.35 -2.42
C GLN A 41 -2.09 -0.56 -1.78
N PRO A 42 -2.86 -0.05 -0.81
CA PRO A 42 -4.11 -0.67 -0.42
C PRO A 42 -4.96 -1.00 -1.65
N ASP A 43 -5.63 -2.15 -1.64
CA ASP A 43 -6.50 -2.64 -2.73
C ASP A 43 -5.84 -2.99 -4.08
N SER A 44 -4.53 -2.79 -4.23
CA SER A 44 -3.78 -3.22 -5.41
C SER A 44 -3.90 -4.71 -5.69
N HIS A 45 -3.74 -5.13 -6.95
CA HIS A 45 -3.65 -6.55 -7.27
C HIS A 45 -2.45 -7.22 -6.58
N LEU A 46 -1.39 -6.46 -6.33
CA LEU A 46 -0.17 -6.94 -5.71
C LEU A 46 -0.38 -7.32 -4.24
N ILE A 47 -1.24 -6.63 -3.50
CA ILE A 47 -1.57 -7.00 -2.10
C ILE A 47 -2.11 -8.43 -2.01
N ARG A 48 -2.90 -8.84 -3.02
CA ARG A 48 -3.47 -10.18 -3.16
C ARG A 48 -2.40 -11.21 -3.46
N GLN A 49 -1.59 -10.94 -4.48
CA GLN A 49 -0.55 -11.86 -4.95
C GLN A 49 0.48 -12.15 -3.85
N LEU A 50 0.79 -11.15 -3.02
CA LEU A 50 1.73 -11.27 -1.92
C LEU A 50 1.10 -11.80 -0.63
N GLY A 51 -0.23 -11.93 -0.56
CA GLY A 51 -0.95 -12.44 0.62
C GLY A 51 -0.81 -11.54 1.85
N LEU A 52 -0.97 -10.22 1.66
CA LEU A 52 -0.70 -9.19 2.66
C LEU A 52 -1.95 -8.66 3.39
N TYR A 53 -3.08 -9.37 3.32
CA TYR A 53 -4.36 -8.94 3.89
C TYR A 53 -4.40 -8.78 5.42
N GLU A 54 -3.46 -9.41 6.13
CA GLU A 54 -3.35 -9.32 7.59
C GLU A 54 -2.48 -8.14 8.04
N ALA A 55 -1.97 -7.33 7.10
CA ALA A 55 -1.17 -6.16 7.44
C ALA A 55 -2.03 -5.09 8.14
N PRO A 56 -1.55 -4.51 9.26
CA PRO A 56 -2.31 -3.57 10.07
C PRO A 56 -2.21 -2.14 9.51
N TRP A 57 -2.52 -1.95 8.23
CA TRP A 57 -2.67 -0.61 7.65
C TRP A 57 -4.04 -0.05 8.01
N ILE A 58 -4.14 1.27 8.05
CA ILE A 58 -5.34 2.01 8.43
C ILE A 58 -5.51 3.17 7.47
N ASP A 59 -6.68 3.25 6.84
CA ASP A 59 -7.05 4.32 5.92
C ASP A 59 -7.00 5.71 6.58
N THR A 60 -6.23 6.62 5.98
CA THR A 60 -6.19 8.04 6.36
C THR A 60 -7.43 8.82 5.92
N ALA A 61 -8.15 8.34 4.90
CA ALA A 61 -9.39 8.93 4.41
C ALA A 61 -10.62 8.53 5.25
N ASP A 62 -10.45 7.66 6.25
CA ASP A 62 -11.51 7.35 7.22
C ASP A 62 -11.95 8.65 7.93
N PRO A 63 -13.21 9.10 7.75
CA PRO A 63 -13.69 10.36 8.31
C PRO A 63 -13.63 10.43 9.83
N LEU A 64 -13.61 9.27 10.51
CA LEU A 64 -13.51 9.19 11.97
C LEU A 64 -12.08 9.37 12.48
N ARG A 65 -11.09 9.36 11.57
CA ARG A 65 -9.68 9.40 11.92
C ARG A 65 -9.00 10.73 11.60
N HIS A 66 -9.70 11.69 11.01
CA HIS A 66 -9.20 13.06 10.82
C HIS A 66 -7.80 13.09 10.17
N GLY A 67 -7.61 12.31 9.10
CA GLY A 67 -6.33 12.21 8.39
C GLY A 67 -5.27 11.32 9.07
N TYR A 68 -5.51 10.80 10.27
CA TYR A 68 -4.62 9.84 10.91
C TYR A 68 -4.84 8.43 10.37
N GLY A 69 -3.75 7.73 10.11
CA GLY A 69 -3.79 6.35 9.64
C GLY A 69 -2.53 5.60 9.98
N ALA A 70 -2.34 4.47 9.30
CA ALA A 70 -1.13 3.68 9.41
C ALA A 70 -0.79 3.08 8.06
N ASP A 71 0.44 3.28 7.62
CA ASP A 71 1.03 2.40 6.62
C ASP A 71 1.47 1.08 7.27
N ALA A 72 1.94 0.12 6.49
CA ALA A 72 2.47 -1.13 7.04
C ALA A 72 3.72 -1.65 6.33
N LEU A 73 4.67 -2.19 7.11
CA LEU A 73 5.75 -3.03 6.57
C LEU A 73 5.41 -4.50 6.78
N ALA A 74 5.74 -5.34 5.81
CA ALA A 74 5.57 -6.79 5.88
C ALA A 74 6.88 -7.51 5.54
N PHE A 75 7.21 -8.50 6.37
CA PHE A 75 8.42 -9.30 6.24
C PHE A 75 8.07 -10.79 6.33
N ARG A 76 8.45 -11.57 5.32
CA ARG A 76 8.23 -13.02 5.30
C ARG A 76 9.48 -13.75 5.74
N PHE A 77 9.40 -14.46 6.85
CA PHE A 77 10.47 -15.28 7.40
C PHE A 77 10.14 -16.76 7.26
N ASN A 78 11.18 -17.59 7.13
CA ASN A 78 11.03 -19.03 7.34
C ASN A 78 10.93 -19.36 8.84
N ARG A 79 10.77 -20.64 9.15
CA ARG A 79 10.70 -21.14 10.54
C ARG A 79 11.94 -20.82 11.39
N ASN A 80 13.09 -20.59 10.76
CA ASN A 80 14.35 -20.25 11.42
C ASN A 80 14.53 -18.72 11.57
N GLY A 81 13.54 -17.91 11.20
CA GLY A 81 13.62 -16.46 11.30
C GLY A 81 14.47 -15.81 10.22
N VAL A 82 14.76 -16.49 9.10
CA VAL A 82 15.49 -15.90 7.97
C VAL A 82 14.51 -15.34 6.95
N LEU A 83 14.76 -14.13 6.45
CA LEU A 83 13.95 -13.44 5.45
C LEU A 83 13.99 -14.21 4.12
N ILE A 84 12.85 -14.72 3.67
CA ILE A 84 12.76 -15.58 2.47
C ILE A 84 12.09 -14.94 1.26
N ALA A 85 11.43 -13.79 1.45
CA ALA A 85 10.87 -13.00 0.37
C ALA A 85 11.33 -11.53 0.49
N PRO A 86 11.30 -10.75 -0.60
CA PRO A 86 11.48 -9.31 -0.50
C PRO A 86 10.46 -8.70 0.47
N PRO A 87 10.86 -7.73 1.32
CA PRO A 87 9.92 -6.99 2.15
C PRO A 87 8.88 -6.24 1.30
N ALA A 88 7.74 -5.94 1.89
CA ALA A 88 6.72 -5.08 1.28
C ALA A 88 6.44 -3.87 2.17
N TYR A 89 6.28 -2.71 1.56
CA TYR A 89 5.82 -1.48 2.18
C TYR A 89 4.46 -1.14 1.58
N ILE A 90 3.42 -1.34 2.39
CA ILE A 90 2.05 -0.98 2.09
C ILE A 90 1.88 0.48 2.45
N VAL A 91 1.66 1.34 1.46
CA VAL A 91 1.66 2.78 1.59
C VAL A 91 0.43 3.36 0.93
N GLN A 92 -0.23 4.29 1.63
CA GLN A 92 -1.45 4.95 1.12
C GLN A 92 -1.16 6.18 0.26
N GLY A 93 0.08 6.67 0.29
CA GLY A 93 0.53 7.82 -0.48
C GLY A 93 1.96 7.64 -0.94
N LEU A 94 2.81 8.66 -0.74
CA LEU A 94 4.21 8.58 -1.11
C LEU A 94 5.01 7.75 -0.09
N PRO A 95 5.79 6.74 -0.53
CA PRO A 95 6.65 5.98 0.36
C PRO A 95 7.69 6.88 1.03
N TYR A 96 7.86 6.76 2.35
CA TYR A 96 8.90 7.47 3.07
C TYR A 96 10.28 6.85 2.83
N ASP A 97 11.23 7.68 2.40
CA ASP A 97 12.64 7.34 2.19
C ASP A 97 13.30 6.61 3.37
N PHE A 98 12.91 6.97 4.59
CA PHE A 98 13.42 6.34 5.80
C PHE A 98 13.14 4.83 5.82
N TYR A 99 11.94 4.41 5.42
CA TYR A 99 11.57 2.99 5.41
C TYR A 99 12.12 2.29 4.17
N THR A 100 12.04 2.91 2.99
CA THR A 100 12.50 2.30 1.73
C THR A 100 14.01 2.00 1.75
N ARG A 101 14.83 2.91 2.30
CA ARG A 101 16.27 2.66 2.47
C ARG A 101 16.57 1.50 3.41
N ARG A 102 15.87 1.42 4.54
CA ARG A 102 16.06 0.35 5.55
C ARG A 102 15.65 -1.01 4.99
N ILE A 103 14.46 -1.13 4.42
CA ILE A 103 14.02 -2.41 3.85
C ILE A 103 14.86 -2.81 2.63
N GLY A 104 15.34 -1.85 1.84
CA GLY A 104 16.24 -2.09 0.72
C GLY A 104 17.62 -2.61 1.11
N SER A 105 18.08 -2.32 2.32
CA SER A 105 19.34 -2.83 2.88
C SER A 105 19.29 -4.32 3.25
N LEU A 106 18.09 -4.86 3.45
CA LEU A 106 17.90 -6.25 3.86
C LEU A 106 18.22 -7.19 2.70
N THR A 107 19.11 -8.14 2.96
CA THR A 107 19.49 -9.16 1.97
C THR A 107 18.65 -10.41 2.17
N ARG A 108 17.80 -10.74 1.19
CA ARG A 108 16.98 -11.96 1.19
C ARG A 108 17.88 -13.21 1.31
N GLY A 109 17.48 -14.13 2.17
CA GLY A 109 18.20 -15.36 2.49
C GLY A 109 19.38 -15.16 3.45
N ARG A 110 19.58 -13.95 3.99
CA ARG A 110 20.61 -13.65 5.00
C ARG A 110 20.05 -12.86 6.18
N ALA A 111 19.27 -11.82 5.91
CA ALA A 111 18.65 -11.01 6.95
C ALA A 111 17.73 -11.87 7.83
N THR A 112 17.76 -11.60 9.13
CA THR A 112 17.04 -12.35 10.15
C THR A 112 15.96 -11.49 10.81
N THR A 113 15.12 -12.13 11.63
CA THR A 113 14.18 -11.46 12.53
C THR A 113 14.89 -10.44 13.41
N GLN A 114 16.07 -10.77 13.93
CA GLN A 114 16.84 -9.89 14.81
C GLN A 114 17.34 -8.64 14.07
N ASP A 115 17.78 -8.79 12.81
CA ASP A 115 18.20 -7.64 11.99
C ASP A 115 17.03 -6.68 11.74
N VAL A 116 15.85 -7.23 11.43
CA VAL A 116 14.63 -6.43 11.20
C VAL A 116 14.18 -5.77 12.51
N GLU A 117 14.22 -6.48 13.64
CA GLU A 117 13.86 -5.89 14.93
C GLU A 117 14.83 -4.79 15.36
N ALA A 118 16.13 -4.93 15.07
CA ALA A 118 17.12 -3.89 15.33
C ALA A 118 16.84 -2.61 14.51
N MET A 119 16.22 -2.75 13.33
CA MET A 119 15.89 -1.61 12.46
C MET A 119 14.56 -0.93 12.79
N PHE A 120 13.55 -1.69 13.23
CA PHE A 120 12.16 -1.23 13.34
C PHE A 120 11.51 -1.44 14.71
N GLY A 121 12.22 -2.04 15.67
CA GLY A 121 11.67 -2.46 16.96
C GLY A 121 10.96 -3.82 16.86
N ARG A 122 10.14 -4.17 17.86
CA ARG A 122 9.38 -5.44 17.81
C ARG A 122 8.25 -5.35 16.78
N GLY A 123 7.99 -6.45 16.08
CA GLY A 123 6.85 -6.56 15.17
C GLY A 123 5.51 -6.40 15.89
N HIS A 124 4.57 -5.71 15.26
CA HIS A 124 3.25 -5.38 15.82
C HIS A 124 2.30 -6.59 15.78
N SER A 125 2.28 -7.32 14.67
CA SER A 125 1.44 -8.50 14.51
C SER A 125 2.14 -9.57 13.69
N ARG A 126 1.80 -10.84 13.95
CA ARG A 126 2.39 -12.00 13.29
C ARG A 126 1.30 -12.87 12.70
N ALA A 127 1.49 -13.30 11.46
CA ALA A 127 0.62 -14.25 10.79
C ALA A 127 1.39 -15.51 10.41
N ASN A 128 0.87 -16.69 10.78
CA ASN A 128 1.53 -17.94 10.46
C ASN A 128 1.39 -18.28 8.97
N ARG A 129 2.41 -18.93 8.40
CA ARG A 129 2.45 -19.42 7.02
C ARG A 129 3.00 -20.85 7.02
N ALA A 130 2.68 -21.65 6.00
CA ALA A 130 3.14 -23.04 5.94
C ALA A 130 4.69 -23.17 5.99
N ASP A 131 5.39 -22.22 5.35
CA ASP A 131 6.84 -22.13 5.24
C ASP A 131 7.50 -21.26 6.35
N GLY A 132 6.70 -20.66 7.24
CA GLY A 132 7.20 -19.80 8.31
C GLY A 132 6.15 -18.83 8.81
N PHE A 133 6.39 -17.53 8.70
CA PHE A 133 5.44 -16.52 9.14
C PHE A 133 5.66 -15.18 8.44
N MET A 134 4.62 -14.36 8.44
CA MET A 134 4.68 -12.94 8.12
C MET A 134 4.76 -12.14 9.41
N TRP A 135 5.61 -11.13 9.42
CA TRP A 135 5.69 -10.16 10.50
C TRP A 135 5.35 -8.78 9.97
N TYR A 136 4.48 -8.07 10.69
CA TYR A 136 4.00 -6.77 10.28
C TYR A 136 4.34 -5.68 11.27
N TYR A 137 4.53 -4.48 10.75
CA TYR A 137 4.74 -3.25 11.52
C TYR A 137 3.72 -2.22 11.07
N ALA A 138 2.97 -1.64 12.00
CA ALA A 138 2.12 -0.49 11.72
C ALA A 138 2.99 0.77 11.82
N LEU A 139 2.89 1.65 10.82
CA LEU A 139 3.65 2.89 10.76
C LEU A 139 2.65 4.05 10.82
N PRO A 140 2.52 4.75 11.96
CA PRO A 140 1.59 5.87 12.06
C PRO A 140 1.88 6.92 11.00
N VAL A 141 0.84 7.32 10.27
CA VAL A 141 0.90 8.37 9.25
C VAL A 141 -0.19 9.40 9.49
N TYR A 142 0.07 10.62 9.03
CA TYR A 142 -0.89 11.71 9.07
C TYR A 142 -0.95 12.39 7.71
N ASN A 143 -2.16 12.46 7.14
CA ASN A 143 -2.46 13.15 5.90
C ASN A 143 -3.33 14.39 6.18
N PRO A 144 -2.77 15.62 6.17
CA PRO A 144 -3.51 16.83 6.48
C PRO A 144 -4.58 17.21 5.44
N PHE A 145 -4.54 16.61 4.24
CA PHE A 145 -5.56 16.85 3.23
C PHE A 145 -6.87 16.12 3.57
N GLU A 146 -6.78 14.95 4.20
CA GLU A 146 -7.93 14.16 4.63
C GLU A 146 -8.54 14.67 5.95
N ASP A 147 -7.75 15.35 6.78
CA ASP A 147 -8.24 16.04 8.00
C ASP A 147 -9.31 17.11 7.67
N ARG A 148 -9.12 17.81 6.55
CA ARG A 148 -9.99 18.94 6.14
C ARG A 148 -11.05 18.56 5.09
N GLY A 149 -10.98 17.35 4.54
CA GLY A 149 -11.70 16.90 3.35
C GLY A 149 -13.16 16.44 3.57
N GLY A 150 -13.59 16.26 4.82
CA GLY A 150 -14.96 15.80 5.16
C GLY A 150 -16.09 16.81 4.87
N ARG A 151 -15.82 17.96 4.25
CA ARG A 151 -16.83 18.91 3.76
C ARG A 151 -16.92 18.82 2.24
N ARG A 152 -17.67 17.83 1.76
CA ARG A 152 -18.31 17.89 0.43
C ARG A 152 -19.81 17.96 0.63
#